data_AF-A0A7K7QAI5-F1
#
_entry.id   AF-A0A7K7QAI5-F1
#
_cell.length_a   1.000
_cell.length_b   1.000
_cell.length_c   1.000
_cell.angle_alpha   90.00
_cell.angle_beta   90.00
_cell.angle_gamma   90.00
#
_symmetry.space_group_name_H-M   'P 1'
#
loop_
_entity.id
_entity.type
_entity.pdbx_description
1 polymer ?
#
loop_
_entity_poly.entity_id
_entity_poly.type
_entity_poly.pdbx_seq_one_letter_code
_entity_poly.pdbx_strand_id
1 'polypeptide(L)'
;TERFWTEDVSTSIHYQINSESALTWHQARKSCQQQNAELLSITGTQEQAYIGELTKEFGFPFWIGLNALDFNSGWQWAGGSPFRYLNWAPVIHNPTHQRSEFSLTCSLRVVLKRPHSNVLYFPRVLKNCVLILGELRPVQCTDGWWPYTGHCYSIHRDPKTWEDALHSCKKQDGDLASIHNIAEFSFLVSQLGYKPTEELWLGLNDLKAHFYFEWSDRTPVTFTKWQRRHPIYTSGQEHCVAMKGQDGYWAMDVCYKQLGYICKKRPSSQSSEKETIEDPGCQKGWKRYGFHCYFVGSALLTFSEANKTCEQSKAYLATVESRNEQTFLISLTGLRSEKYFWIGLSATEEGGSFRWTNGETPQFTHWNTAMPGK
;
A
#
# COMPACT_ATOMS: atom_id res chain seq x y z
N THR A 1 13.96 24.74 -20.29
CA THR A 1 13.13 24.13 -19.22
C THR A 1 13.94 23.35 -18.20
N GLU A 2 15.18 22.93 -18.50
CA GLU A 2 16.09 22.22 -17.58
C GLU A 2 16.77 23.07 -16.48
N ARG A 3 16.66 24.41 -16.53
CA ARG A 3 17.44 25.31 -15.65
C ARG A 3 17.10 25.26 -14.15
N PHE A 4 15.97 24.66 -13.78
CA PHE A 4 15.45 24.67 -12.40
C PHE A 4 15.44 23.28 -11.74
N TRP A 5 15.96 22.26 -12.41
CA TRP A 5 16.01 20.89 -11.92
C TRP A 5 17.47 20.45 -11.77
N THR A 6 17.76 19.77 -10.68
CA THR A 6 19.05 19.12 -10.43
C THR A 6 18.85 17.62 -10.53
N GLU A 7 19.62 16.97 -11.39
CA GLU A 7 19.60 15.51 -11.55
C GLU A 7 20.62 14.86 -10.62
N ASP A 8 20.18 13.86 -9.85
CA ASP A 8 21.09 12.88 -9.26
C ASP A 8 21.50 11.89 -10.37
N VAL A 9 22.71 12.05 -10.89
CA VAL A 9 23.25 11.23 -11.98
C VAL A 9 23.25 9.74 -11.64
N SER A 10 23.33 9.37 -10.37
CA SER A 10 23.38 7.96 -9.94
C SER A 10 22.03 7.26 -10.02
N THR A 11 20.92 8.00 -9.85
CA THR A 11 19.56 7.46 -9.85
C THR A 11 18.71 7.96 -11.02
N SER A 12 19.23 8.94 -11.78
CA SER A 12 18.52 9.72 -12.79
C SER A 12 17.22 10.37 -12.29
N ILE A 13 17.14 10.62 -10.97
CA ILE A 13 16.02 11.32 -10.35
C ILE A 13 16.28 12.81 -10.41
N HIS A 14 15.24 13.56 -10.79
CA HIS A 14 15.30 15.01 -10.87
C HIS A 14 14.61 15.62 -9.65
N TYR A 15 15.29 16.60 -9.04
CA TYR A 15 14.84 17.36 -7.89
C TYR A 15 14.80 18.85 -8.24
N GLN A 16 13.77 19.57 -7.79
CA GLN A 16 13.72 21.03 -7.88
C GLN A 16 13.64 21.60 -6.46
N ILE A 17 14.36 22.69 -6.20
CA ILE A 17 14.36 23.37 -4.91
C ILE A 17 13.75 24.74 -5.11
N ASN A 18 12.57 24.95 -4.53
CA ASN A 18 11.91 26.24 -4.60
C ASN A 18 12.19 27.00 -3.29
N SER A 19 13.28 27.78 -3.24
CA SER A 19 13.76 28.49 -2.05
C SER A 19 13.15 29.87 -1.81
N GLU A 20 12.42 30.42 -2.78
CA GLU A 20 11.82 31.77 -2.71
C GLU A 20 10.29 31.77 -2.54
N SER A 21 9.64 30.59 -2.44
CA SER A 21 8.17 30.45 -2.46
C SER A 21 7.53 30.14 -1.09
N ALA A 22 6.63 30.98 -0.59
CA ALA A 22 5.93 30.71 0.68
C ALA A 22 4.56 30.03 0.46
N LEU A 23 4.48 28.71 0.62
CA LEU A 23 3.24 27.92 0.42
C LEU A 23 2.88 27.04 1.64
N THR A 24 1.59 26.73 1.79
CA THR A 24 1.12 25.64 2.67
C THR A 24 1.48 24.27 2.07
N TRP A 25 1.46 23.20 2.87
CA TRP A 25 1.76 21.84 2.38
C TRP A 25 0.87 21.43 1.20
N HIS A 26 -0.44 21.68 1.28
CA HIS A 26 -1.38 21.36 0.20
C HIS A 26 -1.13 22.19 -1.08
N GLN A 27 -0.76 23.47 -0.95
CA GLN A 27 -0.41 24.32 -2.10
C GLN A 27 0.91 23.87 -2.74
N ALA A 28 1.92 23.56 -1.92
CA ALA A 28 3.19 23.02 -2.37
C ALA A 28 3.01 21.71 -3.14
N ARG A 29 2.18 20.80 -2.61
CA ARG A 29 1.83 19.55 -3.28
C ARG A 29 1.19 19.78 -4.64
N LYS A 30 0.17 20.65 -4.71
CA LYS A 30 -0.49 21.01 -5.97
C LYS A 30 0.50 21.61 -6.99
N SER A 31 1.44 22.43 -6.53
CA SER A 31 2.46 23.03 -7.39
C SER A 31 3.45 21.99 -7.96
N CYS A 32 3.78 20.95 -7.19
CA CYS A 32 4.54 19.80 -7.71
C CYS A 32 3.72 19.03 -8.77
N GLN A 33 2.46 18.74 -8.47
CA GLN A 33 1.57 17.97 -9.35
C GLN A 33 1.34 18.65 -10.71
N GLN A 34 1.26 19.99 -10.73
CA GLN A 34 1.17 20.79 -11.96
C GLN A 34 2.40 20.64 -12.87
N GLN A 35 3.53 20.16 -12.34
CA GLN A 35 4.78 19.95 -13.06
C GLN A 35 5.05 18.46 -13.35
N ASN A 36 4.02 17.59 -13.29
CA ASN A 36 4.15 16.14 -13.40
C ASN A 36 5.13 15.54 -12.38
N ALA A 37 5.15 16.13 -11.18
CA ALA A 37 5.98 15.72 -10.07
C ALA A 37 5.15 15.59 -8.78
N GLU A 38 5.77 15.14 -7.71
CA GLU A 38 5.13 15.04 -6.39
C GLU A 38 6.10 15.52 -5.30
N LEU A 39 5.59 15.86 -4.12
CA LEU A 39 6.44 16.22 -2.99
C LEU A 39 7.51 15.15 -2.69
N LEU A 40 8.70 15.61 -2.31
CA LEU A 40 9.87 14.75 -2.03
C LEU A 40 9.52 13.56 -1.12
N SER A 41 9.91 12.37 -1.58
CA SER A 41 9.97 11.14 -0.79
C SER A 41 11.42 10.72 -0.63
N ILE A 42 11.81 10.35 0.59
CA ILE A 42 13.14 9.83 0.91
C ILE A 42 12.99 8.36 1.28
N THR A 43 13.50 7.48 0.43
CA THR A 43 13.29 6.02 0.52
C THR A 43 14.53 5.25 0.95
N GLY A 44 15.68 5.92 1.10
CA GLY A 44 16.92 5.33 1.58
C GLY A 44 18.00 6.33 1.95
N THR A 45 19.11 5.80 2.45
CA THR A 45 20.22 6.58 3.00
C THR A 45 21.00 7.37 1.95
N GLN A 46 21.16 6.83 0.74
CA GLN A 46 21.83 7.54 -0.37
C GLN A 46 21.03 8.79 -0.79
N GLU A 47 19.72 8.65 -0.98
CA GLU A 47 18.81 9.76 -1.29
C GLU A 47 18.82 10.80 -0.15
N GLN A 48 18.84 10.35 1.12
CA GLN A 48 18.96 11.23 2.28
C GLN A 48 20.25 12.06 2.28
N ALA A 49 21.39 11.44 1.97
CA ALA A 49 22.69 12.11 1.93
C ALA A 49 22.73 13.13 0.78
N TYR A 50 22.25 12.73 -0.40
CA TYR A 50 22.20 13.61 -1.57
C TYR A 50 21.33 14.84 -1.33
N ILE A 51 20.11 14.66 -0.80
CA ILE A 51 19.24 15.79 -0.42
C ILE A 51 19.90 16.67 0.65
N GLY A 52 20.68 16.08 1.55
CA GLY A 52 21.43 16.82 2.56
C GLY A 52 22.46 17.76 1.96
N GLU A 53 23.25 17.27 1.01
CA GLU A 53 24.21 18.10 0.30
C GLU A 53 23.53 19.19 -0.52
N LEU A 54 22.40 18.90 -1.16
CA LEU A 54 21.61 19.90 -1.88
C LEU A 54 20.99 20.97 -0.97
N THR A 55 20.73 20.64 0.31
CA THR A 55 20.04 21.54 1.25
C THR A 55 20.96 22.26 2.22
N LYS A 56 22.25 21.91 2.26
CA LYS A 56 23.20 22.40 3.28
C LYS A 56 23.34 23.92 3.34
N GLU A 57 23.17 24.59 2.21
CA GLU A 57 23.33 26.05 2.11
C GLU A 57 22.07 26.81 2.57
N PHE A 58 20.95 26.12 2.76
CA PHE A 58 19.68 26.72 3.13
C PHE A 58 19.45 26.63 4.65
N GLY A 59 19.41 27.77 5.32
CA GLY A 59 19.21 27.88 6.77
C GLY A 59 17.77 27.69 7.26
N PHE A 60 16.85 27.20 6.41
CA PHE A 60 15.42 27.08 6.71
C PHE A 60 14.87 25.70 6.33
N PRO A 61 13.73 25.29 6.93
CA PRO A 61 13.15 24.00 6.65
C PRO A 61 12.38 23.94 5.32
N PHE A 62 12.19 22.72 4.80
CA PHE A 62 11.43 22.42 3.57
C PHE A 62 10.34 21.38 3.81
N TRP A 63 9.20 21.53 3.14
CA TRP A 63 8.15 20.54 3.01
C TRP A 63 8.63 19.31 2.24
N ILE A 64 8.21 18.16 2.75
CA ILE A 64 8.35 16.86 2.11
C ILE A 64 6.99 16.19 2.02
N GLY A 65 6.91 15.09 1.27
CA GLY A 65 5.66 14.36 1.04
C GLY A 65 5.19 13.52 2.22
N LEU A 66 5.97 13.42 3.31
CA LEU A 66 5.62 12.58 4.46
C LEU A 66 4.45 13.19 5.22
N ASN A 67 3.39 12.42 5.43
CA ASN A 67 2.19 12.89 6.08
C ASN A 67 1.45 11.75 6.80
N ALA A 68 0.50 12.13 7.66
CA ALA A 68 -0.48 11.24 8.28
C ALA A 68 -1.90 11.81 8.14
N LEU A 69 -2.24 12.25 6.92
CA LEU A 69 -3.55 12.86 6.61
C LEU A 69 -4.66 11.81 6.51
N ASP A 70 -4.34 10.57 6.15
CA ASP A 70 -5.28 9.46 6.20
C ASP A 70 -5.47 9.01 7.65
N PHE A 71 -6.66 9.25 8.18
CA PHE A 71 -7.00 8.93 9.57
C PHE A 71 -6.97 7.42 9.86
N ASN A 72 -7.16 6.58 8.84
CA ASN A 72 -7.20 5.14 9.01
C ASN A 72 -5.81 4.49 8.93
N SER A 73 -4.83 5.14 8.29
CA SER A 73 -3.48 4.60 8.13
C SER A 73 -2.42 5.41 8.89
N GLY A 74 -1.20 4.88 8.88
CA GLY A 74 -0.02 5.47 9.50
C GLY A 74 0.69 6.46 8.58
N TRP A 75 2.01 6.59 8.81
CA TRP A 75 2.87 7.45 8.01
C TRP A 75 2.95 6.99 6.56
N GLN A 76 2.79 7.92 5.61
CA GLN A 76 2.88 7.63 4.18
C GLN A 76 3.45 8.80 3.37
N TRP A 77 4.07 8.48 2.25
CA TRP A 77 4.51 9.48 1.27
C TRP A 77 3.37 9.85 0.32
N ALA A 78 3.20 11.15 0.04
CA ALA A 78 2.18 11.67 -0.88
C ALA A 78 2.20 11.02 -2.27
N GLY A 79 3.37 10.62 -2.78
CA GLY A 79 3.55 9.97 -4.08
C GLY A 79 3.47 8.45 -4.09
N GLY A 80 3.01 7.83 -3.00
CA GLY A 80 2.86 6.37 -2.92
C GLY A 80 4.17 5.59 -2.78
N SER A 81 5.32 6.26 -2.71
CA SER A 81 6.59 5.62 -2.35
C SER A 81 6.46 4.92 -0.99
N PRO A 82 7.12 3.76 -0.79
CA PRO A 82 7.05 3.03 0.48
C PRO A 82 7.75 3.81 1.60
N PHE A 83 7.09 3.92 2.76
CA PHE A 83 7.69 4.52 3.95
C PHE A 83 8.50 3.48 4.71
N ARG A 84 9.67 3.16 4.17
CA ARG A 84 10.60 2.11 4.64
C ARG A 84 11.88 2.62 5.30
N TYR A 85 12.14 3.93 5.22
CA TYR A 85 13.33 4.56 5.76
C TYR A 85 12.90 5.67 6.72
N LEU A 86 13.45 5.64 7.94
CA LEU A 86 13.12 6.56 9.01
C LEU A 86 14.33 7.44 9.35
N ASN A 87 14.07 8.72 9.58
CA ASN A 87 15.09 9.67 10.01
C ASN A 87 14.47 10.77 10.88
N TRP A 88 13.84 10.34 11.97
CA TRP A 88 13.13 11.20 12.91
C TRP A 88 14.10 12.02 13.78
N ALA A 89 13.74 13.26 14.11
CA ALA A 89 14.50 14.04 15.09
C ALA A 89 14.40 13.41 16.51
N PRO A 90 15.45 13.48 17.35
CA PRO A 90 15.49 12.86 18.68
C PRO A 90 14.39 13.29 19.67
N VAL A 91 13.67 14.38 19.41
CA VAL A 91 12.70 15.00 20.36
C VAL A 91 11.26 14.50 20.14
N ILE A 92 11.00 13.60 19.20
CA ILE A 92 9.63 13.10 18.96
C ILE A 92 9.32 11.92 19.90
N HIS A 93 9.24 12.19 21.21
CA HIS A 93 8.55 11.30 22.13
C HIS A 93 7.04 11.55 22.03
N ASN A 94 6.37 10.68 21.28
CA ASN A 94 4.92 10.48 21.25
C ASN A 94 4.09 11.64 20.64
N PRO A 95 3.61 11.54 19.37
CA PRO A 95 2.74 12.56 18.79
C PRO A 95 1.33 12.47 19.38
N THR A 96 1.12 13.13 20.53
CA THR A 96 -0.21 13.38 21.06
C THR A 96 -0.89 14.50 20.25
N HIS A 97 -2.08 14.18 19.75
CA HIS A 97 -3.16 15.05 19.25
C HIS A 97 -2.74 16.44 18.75
N GLN A 98 -2.51 16.61 17.43
CA GLN A 98 -3.05 17.72 16.60
C GLN A 98 -2.33 17.99 15.25
N ARG A 99 -1.27 17.30 14.84
CA ARG A 99 -0.52 17.68 13.62
C ARG A 99 -0.17 16.52 12.68
N SER A 100 -0.41 16.71 11.38
CA SER A 100 -0.33 15.70 10.31
C SER A 100 0.68 16.02 9.18
N GLU A 101 1.45 17.11 9.29
CA GLU A 101 2.35 17.65 8.26
C GLU A 101 3.80 17.80 8.76
N PHE A 102 4.80 17.57 7.89
CA PHE A 102 6.22 17.42 8.26
C PHE A 102 7.19 18.21 7.37
N SER A 103 8.25 18.75 7.97
CA SER A 103 9.33 19.45 7.26
C SER A 103 10.74 18.93 7.61
N LEU A 104 11.67 19.06 6.66
CA LEU A 104 13.11 18.84 6.82
C LEU A 104 13.75 20.08 7.46
N THR A 105 14.74 19.94 8.34
CA THR A 105 15.56 21.06 8.89
C THR A 105 17.03 20.95 8.48
N CYS A 106 17.79 22.06 8.60
CA CYS A 106 19.23 22.24 8.24
C CYS A 106 20.24 21.36 9.03
N SER A 107 19.78 20.21 9.53
CA SER A 107 20.60 19.14 10.08
C SER A 107 19.83 17.83 9.87
N LEU A 108 19.56 17.49 8.60
CA LEU A 108 18.92 16.27 8.08
C LEU A 108 18.00 15.51 9.05
N ARG A 109 17.02 16.20 9.63
CA ARG A 109 16.07 15.62 10.58
C ARG A 109 14.66 16.04 10.22
N VAL A 110 13.73 15.08 10.25
CA VAL A 110 12.29 15.31 10.05
C VAL A 110 11.70 15.90 11.33
N VAL A 111 11.07 17.07 11.24
CA VAL A 111 10.51 17.83 12.37
C VAL A 111 9.01 18.12 12.17
N LEU A 112 8.25 18.08 13.27
CA LEU A 112 6.86 18.53 13.38
C LEU A 112 6.80 20.06 13.50
N LYS A 113 6.12 20.78 12.60
CA LYS A 113 5.93 22.24 12.72
C LYS A 113 4.45 22.66 12.80
N ARG A 114 4.18 23.77 13.50
CA ARG A 114 2.83 24.33 13.72
C ARG A 114 2.18 24.80 12.40
N PRO A 115 0.84 24.79 12.26
CA PRO A 115 0.20 25.58 11.22
C PRO A 115 0.48 27.07 11.49
N HIS A 116 0.71 27.84 10.43
CA HIS A 116 1.11 29.26 10.41
C HIS A 116 2.62 29.58 10.44
N SER A 117 3.42 28.96 9.56
CA SER A 117 4.73 29.52 9.20
C SER A 117 5.10 29.16 7.75
N ASN A 118 5.70 30.13 7.06
CA ASN A 118 6.19 30.02 5.68
C ASN A 118 7.24 28.90 5.54
N VAL A 119 7.01 27.94 4.65
CA VAL A 119 7.91 26.80 4.41
C VAL A 119 7.82 26.38 2.93
N LEU A 120 8.97 25.93 2.40
CA LEU A 120 9.34 25.75 0.98
C LEU A 120 9.16 24.28 0.54
N TYR A 121 9.37 23.87 -0.71
CA TYR A 121 9.08 22.47 -1.14
C TYR A 121 9.96 21.91 -2.26
N PHE A 122 9.92 20.58 -2.44
CA PHE A 122 10.63 19.81 -3.46
C PHE A 122 9.67 18.99 -4.34
N PRO A 123 9.72 19.10 -5.68
CA PRO A 123 9.09 18.14 -6.58
C PRO A 123 10.07 17.02 -6.98
N ARG A 124 9.54 15.79 -7.09
CA ARG A 124 10.19 14.59 -7.63
C ARG A 124 9.43 14.11 -8.86
N VAL A 125 10.11 13.93 -9.99
CA VAL A 125 9.53 13.32 -11.20
C VAL A 125 9.64 11.80 -11.10
N LEU A 126 8.51 11.10 -11.11
CA LEU A 126 8.47 9.64 -11.21
C LEU A 126 8.60 9.25 -12.70
N LYS A 127 9.70 8.60 -13.09
CA LYS A 127 9.76 7.92 -14.38
C LYS A 127 8.73 6.79 -14.37
N ASN A 128 7.86 6.75 -15.39
CA ASN A 128 6.83 5.73 -15.56
C ASN A 128 7.45 4.32 -15.44
N CYS A 129 7.14 3.62 -14.35
CA CYS A 129 7.48 2.21 -14.21
C CYS A 129 6.45 1.40 -15.00
N VAL A 130 6.82 1.03 -16.24
CA VAL A 130 6.03 0.10 -17.04
C VAL A 130 6.32 -1.30 -16.51
N LEU A 131 5.46 -1.79 -15.61
CA LEU A 131 5.45 -3.20 -15.26
C LEU A 131 4.88 -3.97 -16.45
N ILE A 132 5.77 -4.58 -17.25
CA ILE A 132 5.36 -5.63 -18.19
C ILE A 132 5.01 -6.86 -17.34
N LEU A 133 3.76 -6.94 -16.92
CA LEU A 133 3.21 -8.12 -16.28
C LEU A 133 2.96 -9.17 -17.36
N GLY A 134 3.88 -10.14 -17.46
CA GLY A 134 3.61 -11.38 -18.18
C GLY A 134 2.35 -12.04 -17.61
N GLU A 135 1.56 -12.69 -18.46
CA GLU A 135 0.30 -13.34 -18.08
C GLU A 135 0.46 -14.17 -16.80
N LEU A 136 -0.25 -13.77 -15.74
CA LEU A 136 -0.27 -14.51 -14.48
C LEU A 136 -0.95 -15.86 -14.70
N ARG A 137 -0.14 -16.90 -14.83
CA ARG A 137 -0.63 -18.29 -14.90
C ARG A 137 -1.08 -18.74 -13.51
N PRO A 138 -2.13 -19.59 -13.44
CA PRO A 138 -2.47 -20.26 -12.19
C PRO A 138 -1.28 -21.08 -11.68
N VAL A 139 -1.20 -21.21 -10.36
CA VAL A 139 -0.10 -21.89 -9.68
C VAL A 139 -0.64 -22.93 -8.73
N GLN A 140 0.06 -24.06 -8.63
CA GLN A 140 -0.31 -25.16 -7.74
C GLN A 140 0.46 -25.05 -6.43
N CYS A 141 -0.27 -25.09 -5.32
CA CYS A 141 0.28 -25.05 -3.97
C CYS A 141 0.04 -26.38 -3.27
N THR A 142 0.95 -26.75 -2.37
CA THR A 142 0.80 -27.91 -1.48
C THR A 142 -0.38 -27.72 -0.52
N ASP A 143 -0.97 -28.81 -0.03
CA ASP A 143 -2.07 -28.76 0.94
C ASP A 143 -1.76 -27.82 2.12
N GLY A 144 -2.75 -27.01 2.50
CA GLY A 144 -2.60 -25.98 3.54
C GLY A 144 -1.95 -24.67 3.06
N TRP A 145 -1.68 -24.52 1.76
CA TRP A 145 -1.17 -23.29 1.15
C TRP A 145 -2.14 -22.75 0.09
N TRP A 146 -2.36 -21.44 0.12
CA TRP A 146 -3.29 -20.75 -0.76
C TRP A 146 -2.54 -20.03 -1.91
N PRO A 147 -2.91 -20.27 -3.18
CA PRO A 147 -2.28 -19.61 -4.31
C PRO A 147 -2.76 -18.17 -4.48
N TYR A 148 -1.83 -17.24 -4.70
CA TYR A 148 -2.13 -15.88 -5.14
C TYR A 148 -0.97 -15.30 -5.97
N THR A 149 -1.29 -14.76 -7.15
CA THR A 149 -0.36 -14.04 -8.05
C THR A 149 1.03 -14.68 -8.18
N GLY A 150 1.07 -15.99 -8.47
CA GLY A 150 2.32 -16.69 -8.72
C GLY A 150 3.05 -17.21 -7.47
N HIS A 151 2.45 -17.07 -6.28
CA HIS A 151 3.02 -17.48 -5.00
C HIS A 151 2.01 -18.29 -4.17
N CYS A 152 2.52 -18.98 -3.16
CA CYS A 152 1.73 -19.74 -2.19
C CYS A 152 1.89 -19.12 -0.79
N TYR A 153 0.79 -18.97 -0.06
CA TYR A 153 0.77 -18.36 1.27
C TYR A 153 0.13 -19.30 2.31
N SER A 154 0.59 -19.23 3.55
CA SER A 154 -0.04 -19.94 4.67
C SER A 154 0.05 -19.14 5.97
N ILE A 155 -1.02 -19.19 6.78
CA ILE A 155 -1.05 -18.60 8.13
C ILE A 155 -0.78 -19.70 9.15
N HIS A 156 0.23 -19.46 9.97
CA HIS A 156 0.60 -20.27 11.11
C HIS A 156 0.16 -19.56 12.40
N ARG A 157 -0.60 -20.28 13.23
CA ARG A 157 -1.18 -19.75 14.48
C ARG A 157 -0.46 -20.23 15.73
N ASP A 158 0.59 -21.04 15.57
CA ASP A 158 1.52 -21.39 16.64
C ASP A 158 2.39 -20.17 16.98
N PRO A 159 2.31 -19.61 18.20
CA PRO A 159 3.06 -18.41 18.55
C PRO A 159 4.58 -18.65 18.54
N LYS A 160 5.33 -17.80 17.83
CA LYS A 160 6.79 -17.84 17.71
C LYS A 160 7.38 -16.43 17.77
N THR A 161 8.64 -16.34 18.18
CA THR A 161 9.43 -15.12 17.96
C THR A 161 9.59 -14.89 16.45
N TRP A 162 9.93 -13.67 16.04
CA TRP A 162 10.09 -13.38 14.61
C TRP A 162 11.17 -14.26 13.96
N GLU A 163 12.30 -14.48 14.64
CA GLU A 163 13.39 -15.33 14.17
C GLU A 163 12.97 -16.81 14.06
N ASP A 164 12.28 -17.33 15.08
CA ASP A 164 11.77 -18.71 15.05
C ASP A 164 10.70 -18.91 13.96
N ALA A 165 9.86 -17.90 13.73
CA ALA A 165 8.86 -17.89 12.66
C ALA A 165 9.54 -17.90 11.29
N LEU A 166 10.60 -17.11 11.10
CA LEU A 166 11.43 -17.13 9.90
C LEU A 166 12.02 -18.52 9.65
N HIS A 167 12.64 -19.13 10.66
CA HIS A 167 13.16 -20.49 10.55
C HIS A 167 12.06 -21.52 10.22
N SER A 168 10.87 -21.36 10.80
CA SER A 168 9.71 -22.22 10.50
C SER A 168 9.27 -22.12 9.04
N CYS A 169 9.20 -20.91 8.47
CA CYS A 169 8.89 -20.72 7.05
C CYS A 169 10.00 -21.28 6.14
N LYS A 170 11.27 -21.06 6.50
CA LYS A 170 12.43 -21.58 5.75
C LYS A 170 12.44 -23.11 5.68
N LYS A 171 12.03 -23.79 6.76
CA LYS A 171 11.91 -25.26 6.80
C LYS A 171 10.87 -25.81 5.82
N GLN A 172 9.94 -24.97 5.35
CA GLN A 172 8.91 -25.33 4.37
C GLN A 172 9.21 -24.75 2.97
N ASP A 173 10.49 -24.51 2.68
CA ASP A 173 10.99 -23.92 1.42
C ASP A 173 10.41 -22.53 1.10
N GLY A 174 10.01 -21.81 2.13
CA GLY A 174 9.45 -20.47 2.05
C GLY A 174 10.26 -19.43 2.82
N ASP A 175 9.63 -18.29 3.07
CA ASP A 175 10.10 -17.20 3.91
C ASP A 175 8.91 -16.60 4.65
N LEU A 176 9.14 -15.71 5.61
CA LEU A 176 8.08 -14.84 6.10
C LEU A 176 7.55 -13.97 4.94
N ALA A 177 6.24 -13.74 4.93
CA ALA A 177 5.58 -13.12 3.80
C ALA A 177 6.07 -11.68 3.56
N SER A 178 6.53 -11.45 2.32
CA SER A 178 6.73 -10.14 1.71
C SER A 178 5.46 -9.68 0.99
N ILE A 179 5.23 -8.36 0.95
CA ILE A 179 4.04 -7.75 0.33
C ILE A 179 4.48 -6.58 -0.56
N HIS A 180 4.10 -6.61 -1.83
CA HIS A 180 4.63 -5.72 -2.87
C HIS A 180 3.63 -4.75 -3.46
N ASN A 181 2.35 -4.95 -3.21
CA ASN A 181 1.27 -4.14 -3.76
C ASN A 181 -0.01 -4.30 -2.94
N ILE A 182 -0.99 -3.44 -3.23
CA ILE A 182 -2.28 -3.44 -2.52
C ILE A 182 -3.09 -4.71 -2.79
N ALA A 183 -3.00 -5.32 -3.96
CA ALA A 183 -3.75 -6.52 -4.31
C ALA A 183 -3.31 -7.75 -3.49
N GLU A 184 -2.00 -7.93 -3.33
CA GLU A 184 -1.40 -8.95 -2.45
C GLU A 184 -1.77 -8.73 -0.99
N PHE A 185 -1.66 -7.48 -0.50
CA PHE A 185 -2.12 -7.13 0.84
C PHE A 185 -3.61 -7.47 1.06
N SER A 186 -4.45 -7.09 0.10
CA SER A 186 -5.87 -7.33 0.11
C SER A 186 -6.21 -8.83 0.11
N PHE A 187 -5.44 -9.66 -0.60
CA PHE A 187 -5.58 -11.12 -0.55
C PHE A 187 -5.33 -11.68 0.86
N LEU A 188 -4.25 -11.24 1.53
CA LEU A 188 -3.94 -11.71 2.88
C LEU A 188 -5.08 -11.40 3.87
N VAL A 189 -5.66 -10.21 3.79
CA VAL A 189 -6.73 -9.77 4.70
C VAL A 189 -8.08 -10.42 4.39
N SER A 190 -8.43 -10.60 3.11
CA SER A 190 -9.78 -11.02 2.71
C SER A 190 -9.95 -12.51 2.41
N GLN A 191 -8.89 -13.20 1.96
CA GLN A 191 -8.99 -14.57 1.44
C GLN A 191 -8.14 -15.58 2.21
N LEU A 192 -7.04 -15.17 2.83
CA LEU A 192 -6.14 -16.10 3.53
C LEU A 192 -6.66 -16.56 4.91
N GLY A 193 -7.82 -16.05 5.34
CA GLY A 193 -8.43 -16.39 6.63
C GLY A 193 -7.84 -15.63 7.82
N TYR A 194 -7.32 -14.43 7.59
CA TYR A 194 -6.92 -13.49 8.63
C TYR A 194 -8.11 -13.08 9.52
N LYS A 195 -7.88 -12.94 10.83
CA LYS A 195 -8.89 -12.43 11.76
C LYS A 195 -8.44 -11.11 12.38
N PRO A 196 -9.32 -10.10 12.54
CA PRO A 196 -9.01 -8.81 13.19
C PRO A 196 -8.37 -8.87 14.58
N THR A 197 -8.59 -9.97 15.31
CA THR A 197 -8.05 -10.21 16.66
C THR A 197 -6.66 -10.82 16.66
N GLU A 198 -6.13 -11.20 15.49
CA GLU A 198 -4.83 -11.84 15.35
C GLU A 198 -3.74 -10.79 15.13
N GLU A 199 -2.54 -11.11 15.61
CA GLU A 199 -1.31 -10.41 15.27
C GLU A 199 -0.39 -11.44 14.60
N LEU A 200 0.04 -11.15 13.36
CA LEU A 200 0.81 -12.10 12.55
C LEU A 200 2.10 -11.46 12.05
N TRP A 201 3.25 -12.09 12.30
CA TRP A 201 4.54 -11.65 11.78
C TRP A 201 4.56 -11.65 10.25
N LEU A 202 5.15 -10.59 9.70
CA LEU A 202 5.54 -10.45 8.30
C LEU A 202 7.07 -10.45 8.19
N GLY A 203 7.61 -10.57 6.97
CA GLY A 203 9.06 -10.57 6.76
C GLY A 203 9.76 -9.21 6.93
N LEU A 204 9.02 -8.12 7.17
CA LEU A 204 9.57 -6.77 7.20
C LEU A 204 10.25 -6.50 8.56
N ASN A 205 11.49 -6.04 8.52
CA ASN A 205 12.32 -5.83 9.71
C ASN A 205 13.41 -4.78 9.46
N ASP A 206 13.99 -4.20 10.51
CA ASP A 206 15.14 -3.28 10.42
C ASP A 206 16.42 -3.83 11.10
N LEU A 207 16.52 -5.15 11.25
CA LEU A 207 17.58 -5.84 11.99
C LEU A 207 18.98 -5.60 11.41
N LYS A 208 19.08 -5.54 10.07
CA LYS A 208 20.37 -5.35 9.38
C LYS A 208 20.87 -3.91 9.48
N ALA A 209 19.96 -2.95 9.41
CA ALA A 209 20.27 -1.53 9.44
C ALA A 209 19.10 -0.81 10.12
N HIS A 210 19.35 -0.33 11.34
CA HIS A 210 18.33 0.38 12.12
C HIS A 210 17.72 1.51 11.28
N PHE A 211 16.40 1.66 11.38
CA PHE A 211 15.62 2.65 10.62
C PHE A 211 15.49 2.39 9.12
N TYR A 212 15.98 1.27 8.60
CA TYR A 212 15.89 0.90 7.19
C TYR A 212 15.24 -0.48 7.04
N PHE A 213 13.92 -0.49 6.82
CA PHE A 213 13.12 -1.70 6.76
C PHE A 213 13.32 -2.48 5.46
N GLU A 214 13.69 -3.75 5.56
CA GLU A 214 13.88 -4.67 4.44
C GLU A 214 13.07 -5.96 4.63
N TRP A 215 12.70 -6.62 3.52
CA TRP A 215 12.09 -7.94 3.58
C TRP A 215 13.14 -9.02 3.87
N SER A 216 12.79 -10.00 4.69
CA SER A 216 13.62 -11.17 5.01
C SER A 216 14.00 -11.99 3.78
N ASP A 217 13.10 -12.09 2.80
CA ASP A 217 13.29 -12.79 1.53
C ASP A 217 14.13 -12.02 0.49
N ARG A 218 14.63 -10.83 0.86
CA ARG A 218 15.47 -9.93 0.04
C ARG A 218 14.77 -9.32 -1.17
N THR A 219 13.46 -9.47 -1.30
CA THR A 219 12.69 -8.76 -2.32
C THR A 219 12.65 -7.25 -2.01
N PRO A 220 12.54 -6.38 -3.02
CA PRO A 220 12.49 -4.95 -2.79
C PRO A 220 11.20 -4.55 -2.06
N VAL A 221 11.33 -3.62 -1.10
CA VAL A 221 10.18 -2.99 -0.44
C VAL A 221 9.60 -1.96 -1.39
N THR A 222 8.51 -2.31 -2.06
CA THR A 222 7.79 -1.46 -3.02
C THR A 222 6.46 -0.93 -2.48
N PHE A 223 6.00 -1.46 -1.35
CA PHE A 223 4.71 -1.16 -0.76
C PHE A 223 4.82 -1.16 0.76
N THR A 224 4.11 -0.23 1.42
CA THR A 224 3.97 -0.20 2.87
C THR A 224 2.56 0.22 3.24
N LYS A 225 1.95 -0.45 4.24
CA LYS A 225 0.63 -0.09 4.74
C LYS A 225 0.62 -0.04 6.28
N TRP A 226 1.19 1.03 6.82
CA TRP A 226 1.33 1.21 8.25
C TRP A 226 -0.01 1.47 8.94
N GLN A 227 -0.14 0.95 10.16
CA GLN A 227 -1.22 1.25 11.08
C GLN A 227 -1.06 2.69 11.58
N ARG A 228 -2.17 3.32 11.97
CA ARG A 228 -2.19 4.66 12.54
C ARG A 228 -1.07 4.85 13.57
N ARG A 229 -0.32 5.95 13.41
CA ARG A 229 0.87 6.36 14.20
C ARG A 229 2.13 5.51 13.99
N HIS A 230 2.07 4.36 13.32
CA HIS A 230 3.25 3.57 12.97
C HIS A 230 3.87 4.01 11.65
N PRO A 231 5.18 3.77 11.47
CA PRO A 231 6.15 3.25 12.45
C PRO A 231 6.44 4.23 13.61
N ILE A 232 6.53 3.71 14.84
CA ILE A 232 6.88 4.47 16.07
C ILE A 232 8.25 3.98 16.50
N TYR A 233 9.17 4.90 16.78
CA TYR A 233 10.48 4.54 17.31
C TYR A 233 10.45 4.45 18.84
N THR A 234 10.87 3.32 19.38
CA THR A 234 11.29 3.17 20.78
C THR A 234 12.80 2.89 20.81
N SER A 235 13.52 3.64 21.63
CA SER A 235 14.99 3.58 21.70
C SER A 235 15.49 2.24 22.21
N GLY A 236 16.48 1.65 21.51
CA GLY A 236 17.23 0.49 21.98
C GLY A 236 16.57 -0.86 21.81
N GLN A 237 15.59 -0.99 20.91
CA GLN A 237 14.93 -2.26 20.59
C GLN A 237 15.04 -2.56 19.09
N GLU A 238 15.20 -3.85 18.78
CA GLU A 238 15.05 -4.39 17.42
C GLU A 238 13.57 -4.41 17.03
N HIS A 239 13.25 -3.97 15.82
CA HIS A 239 11.87 -3.83 15.38
C HIS A 239 11.53 -4.80 14.27
N CYS A 240 10.53 -5.63 14.55
CA CYS A 240 9.92 -6.52 13.60
C CYS A 240 8.49 -6.06 13.33
N VAL A 241 7.95 -6.41 12.16
CA VAL A 241 6.66 -5.89 11.72
C VAL A 241 5.62 -7.00 11.70
N ALA A 242 4.49 -6.72 12.36
CA ALA A 242 3.33 -7.57 12.39
C ALA A 242 2.14 -6.92 11.67
N MET A 243 1.33 -7.75 11.05
CA MET A 243 -0.01 -7.44 10.56
C MET A 243 -0.99 -7.53 11.73
N LYS A 244 -1.76 -6.47 12.03
CA LYS A 244 -2.73 -6.48 13.14
C LYS A 244 -3.93 -5.55 12.96
N GLY A 245 -4.96 -5.80 13.77
CA GLY A 245 -6.18 -5.00 13.85
C GLY A 245 -7.17 -5.24 12.69
N GLN A 246 -8.27 -4.50 12.69
CA GLN A 246 -9.39 -4.70 11.75
C GLN A 246 -8.98 -4.69 10.28
N ASP A 247 -8.07 -3.80 9.92
CA ASP A 247 -7.65 -3.59 8.54
C ASP A 247 -6.41 -4.42 8.15
N GLY A 248 -5.81 -5.14 9.09
CA GLY A 248 -4.53 -5.83 8.89
C GLY A 248 -3.37 -4.86 8.61
N TYR A 249 -3.43 -3.61 9.07
CA TYR A 249 -2.33 -2.68 8.86
C TYR A 249 -1.10 -3.05 9.70
N TRP A 250 0.05 -2.55 9.27
CA TRP A 250 1.33 -2.99 9.77
C TRP A 250 1.75 -2.19 10.97
N ALA A 251 2.29 -2.84 11.98
CA ALA A 251 2.83 -2.19 13.14
C ALA A 251 4.16 -2.81 13.53
N MET A 252 5.04 -1.95 14.03
CA MET A 252 6.26 -2.39 14.69
C MET A 252 5.94 -3.01 16.04
N ASP A 253 6.64 -4.06 16.37
CA ASP A 253 6.62 -4.72 17.66
C ASP A 253 8.01 -5.33 17.94
N VAL A 254 8.25 -5.69 19.20
CA VAL A 254 9.53 -6.28 19.62
C VAL A 254 9.67 -7.70 19.06
N CYS A 255 10.80 -7.99 18.42
CA CYS A 255 11.01 -9.24 17.68
C CYS A 255 10.90 -10.51 18.53
N TYR A 256 11.13 -10.42 19.84
CA TYR A 256 11.01 -11.55 20.78
C TYR A 256 9.58 -11.84 21.25
N LYS A 257 8.59 -11.04 20.83
CA LYS A 257 7.17 -11.32 21.12
C LYS A 257 6.74 -12.60 20.40
N GLN A 258 5.95 -13.43 21.06
CA GLN A 258 5.42 -14.65 20.47
C GLN A 258 4.10 -14.38 19.76
N LEU A 259 4.10 -14.40 18.43
CA LEU A 259 2.93 -14.16 17.57
C LEU A 259 2.76 -15.27 16.55
N GLY A 260 1.57 -15.36 15.95
CA GLY A 260 1.41 -16.15 14.71
C GLY A 260 2.21 -15.52 13.57
N TYR A 261 2.27 -16.15 12.41
CA TYR A 261 3.10 -15.69 11.30
C TYR A 261 2.54 -16.12 9.95
N ILE A 262 2.87 -15.35 8.90
CA ILE A 262 2.48 -15.67 7.52
C ILE A 262 3.72 -16.09 6.76
N CYS A 263 3.69 -17.29 6.18
CA CYS A 263 4.73 -17.76 5.27
C CYS A 263 4.32 -17.53 3.81
N LYS A 264 5.32 -17.27 2.95
CA LYS A 264 5.20 -17.15 1.50
C LYS A 264 6.26 -18.01 0.83
N LYS A 265 5.90 -18.73 -0.22
CA LYS A 265 6.86 -19.51 -1.02
C LYS A 265 6.52 -19.53 -2.50
N ARG A 266 7.49 -19.94 -3.31
CA ARG A 266 7.26 -20.23 -4.72
C ARG A 266 6.40 -21.50 -4.86
N PRO A 267 5.57 -21.61 -5.90
CA PRO A 267 4.77 -22.80 -6.13
C PRO A 267 5.63 -24.01 -6.48
N SER A 268 5.12 -25.21 -6.20
CA SER A 268 5.81 -26.47 -6.47
C SER A 268 5.94 -26.77 -7.97
N SER A 269 5.03 -26.24 -8.78
CA SER A 269 5.02 -26.31 -10.24
C SER A 269 4.21 -25.15 -10.83
N GLN A 270 4.53 -24.74 -12.06
CA GLN A 270 3.63 -23.90 -12.85
C GLN A 270 2.61 -24.80 -13.52
N SER A 271 1.31 -24.59 -13.30
CA SER A 271 0.30 -25.38 -13.99
C SER A 271 0.25 -24.99 -15.47
N SER A 272 0.20 -25.98 -16.36
CA SER A 272 -0.08 -25.78 -17.79
C SER A 272 -1.56 -25.56 -18.08
N GLU A 273 -2.43 -25.82 -17.10
CA GLU A 273 -3.88 -25.68 -17.20
C GLU A 273 -4.40 -24.60 -16.26
N LYS A 274 -5.37 -23.80 -16.76
CA LYS A 274 -6.20 -22.92 -15.96
C LYS A 274 -7.10 -23.75 -15.06
N GLU A 275 -6.55 -24.28 -13.97
CA GLU A 275 -7.38 -24.86 -12.90
C GLU A 275 -8.18 -23.73 -12.24
N THR A 276 -9.40 -23.54 -12.73
CA THR A 276 -10.44 -22.84 -11.99
C THR A 276 -10.75 -23.72 -10.79
N ILE A 277 -10.34 -23.33 -9.59
CA ILE A 277 -10.87 -23.89 -8.35
C ILE A 277 -12.41 -23.82 -8.47
N GLU A 278 -13.04 -24.95 -8.73
CA GLU A 278 -14.49 -25.06 -8.93
C GLU A 278 -15.12 -24.99 -7.54
N ASP A 279 -15.70 -23.84 -7.21
CA ASP A 279 -16.52 -23.71 -6.00
C ASP A 279 -17.90 -24.31 -6.31
N PRO A 280 -18.32 -25.39 -5.62
CA PRO A 280 -19.59 -26.07 -5.93
C PRO A 280 -20.81 -25.15 -5.77
N GLY A 281 -20.67 -24.00 -5.11
CA GLY A 281 -21.72 -22.99 -4.97
C GLY A 281 -21.64 -21.83 -5.95
N CYS A 282 -20.72 -21.80 -6.91
CA CYS A 282 -20.58 -20.74 -7.90
C CYS A 282 -20.43 -21.30 -9.33
N GLN A 283 -20.78 -20.49 -10.33
CA GLN A 283 -20.57 -20.84 -11.73
C GLN A 283 -19.06 -20.93 -12.05
N LYS A 284 -18.71 -21.75 -13.06
CA LYS A 284 -17.31 -21.91 -13.48
C LYS A 284 -16.68 -20.56 -13.83
N GLY A 285 -15.51 -20.28 -13.25
CA GLY A 285 -14.77 -19.03 -13.43
C GLY A 285 -15.17 -17.90 -12.47
N TRP A 286 -16.22 -18.08 -11.66
CA TRP A 286 -16.61 -17.14 -10.62
C TRP A 286 -15.87 -17.43 -9.31
N LYS A 287 -15.60 -16.39 -8.53
CA LYS A 287 -14.94 -16.50 -7.22
C LYS A 287 -15.94 -16.18 -6.12
N ARG A 288 -16.08 -17.10 -5.16
CA ARG A 288 -16.94 -16.91 -3.99
C ARG A 288 -16.28 -15.96 -2.99
N TYR A 289 -17.07 -15.04 -2.45
CA TYR A 289 -16.73 -14.30 -1.24
C TYR A 289 -18.00 -14.08 -0.41
N GLY A 290 -17.99 -14.56 0.84
CA GLY A 290 -19.18 -14.62 1.67
C GLY A 290 -20.29 -15.45 1.03
N PHE A 291 -21.46 -14.83 0.84
CA PHE A 291 -22.63 -15.46 0.23
C PHE A 291 -22.76 -15.16 -1.28
N HIS A 292 -21.83 -14.40 -1.85
CA HIS A 292 -21.89 -13.95 -3.24
C HIS A 292 -20.79 -14.60 -4.09
N CYS A 293 -21.03 -14.66 -5.39
CA CYS A 293 -20.07 -15.07 -6.40
C CYS A 293 -19.75 -13.86 -7.28
N TYR A 294 -18.48 -13.63 -7.58
CA TYR A 294 -18.02 -12.49 -8.37
C TYR A 294 -17.27 -12.95 -9.60
N PHE A 295 -17.35 -12.18 -10.67
CA PHE A 295 -16.66 -12.45 -11.93
C PHE A 295 -16.07 -11.16 -12.50
N VAL A 296 -14.86 -11.25 -13.06
CA VAL A 296 -14.19 -10.14 -13.71
C VAL A 296 -14.18 -10.41 -15.22
N GLY A 297 -14.97 -9.63 -15.96
CA GLY A 297 -14.99 -9.67 -17.41
C GLY A 297 -13.64 -9.26 -18.02
N SER A 298 -13.29 -9.85 -19.16
CA SER A 298 -12.08 -9.50 -19.93
C SER A 298 -12.34 -8.50 -21.07
N ALA A 299 -13.60 -8.27 -21.43
CA ALA A 299 -13.97 -7.33 -22.48
C ALA A 299 -13.96 -5.89 -21.96
N LEU A 300 -13.38 -4.97 -22.75
CA LEU A 300 -13.45 -3.54 -22.48
C LEU A 300 -14.82 -3.03 -22.96
N LEU A 301 -15.70 -2.71 -22.01
CA LEU A 301 -17.09 -2.33 -22.26
C LEU A 301 -17.42 -0.96 -21.64
N THR A 302 -18.42 -0.28 -22.18
CA THR A 302 -19.06 0.87 -21.52
C THR A 302 -19.88 0.41 -20.31
N PHE A 303 -20.24 1.34 -19.41
CA PHE A 303 -21.08 1.02 -18.24
C PHE A 303 -22.41 0.35 -18.63
N SER A 304 -23.09 0.85 -19.66
CA SER A 304 -24.37 0.30 -20.12
C SER A 304 -24.23 -1.12 -20.68
N GLU A 305 -23.20 -1.36 -21.50
CA GLU A 305 -22.90 -2.69 -22.04
C GLU A 305 -22.49 -3.68 -20.95
N ALA A 306 -21.68 -3.23 -19.98
CA ALA A 306 -21.27 -4.04 -18.84
C ALA A 306 -22.48 -4.43 -17.97
N ASN A 307 -23.38 -3.49 -17.68
CA ASN A 307 -24.60 -3.76 -16.93
C ASN A 307 -25.49 -4.80 -17.65
N LYS A 308 -25.72 -4.62 -18.95
CA LYS A 308 -26.47 -5.57 -19.78
C LYS A 308 -25.83 -6.96 -19.79
N THR A 309 -24.50 -7.03 -19.84
CA THR A 309 -23.75 -8.31 -19.82
C THR A 309 -23.93 -9.03 -18.48
N CYS A 310 -23.90 -8.30 -17.36
CA CYS A 310 -24.18 -8.84 -16.03
C CYS A 310 -25.63 -9.36 -15.95
N GLU A 311 -26.61 -8.59 -16.41
CA GLU A 311 -28.04 -8.99 -16.42
C GLU A 311 -28.28 -10.26 -17.23
N GLN A 312 -27.65 -10.36 -18.41
CA GLN A 312 -27.70 -11.56 -19.26
C GLN A 312 -27.13 -12.80 -18.56
N SER A 313 -26.19 -12.61 -17.63
CA SER A 313 -25.61 -13.67 -16.81
C SER A 313 -26.40 -13.95 -15.53
N LYS A 314 -27.60 -13.37 -15.38
CA LYS A 314 -28.43 -13.39 -14.16
C LYS A 314 -27.68 -12.84 -12.93
N ALA A 315 -26.85 -11.83 -13.16
CA ALA A 315 -26.09 -11.09 -12.17
C ALA A 315 -26.31 -9.58 -12.33
N TYR A 316 -25.60 -8.77 -11.55
CA TYR A 316 -25.57 -7.32 -11.66
C TYR A 316 -24.13 -6.84 -11.46
N LEU A 317 -23.84 -5.59 -11.86
CA LEU A 317 -22.54 -4.98 -11.58
C LEU A 317 -22.29 -4.95 -10.07
N ALA A 318 -21.09 -5.36 -9.64
CA ALA A 318 -20.77 -5.57 -8.23
C ALA A 318 -21.12 -4.37 -7.35
N THR A 319 -21.83 -4.65 -6.26
CA THR A 319 -22.01 -3.72 -5.14
C THR A 319 -20.80 -3.77 -4.21
N VAL A 320 -20.69 -2.78 -3.33
CA VAL A 320 -19.68 -2.77 -2.27
C VAL A 320 -20.35 -2.38 -0.97
N GLU A 321 -20.67 -3.38 -0.15
CA GLU A 321 -21.42 -3.24 1.10
C GLU A 321 -20.51 -3.09 2.31
N SER A 322 -19.26 -3.54 2.20
CA SER A 322 -18.32 -3.53 3.31
C SER A 322 -16.88 -3.29 2.87
N ARG A 323 -16.06 -2.89 3.84
CA ARG A 323 -14.61 -2.79 3.65
C ARG A 323 -13.95 -4.11 3.26
N ASN A 324 -14.43 -5.23 3.82
CA ASN A 324 -13.84 -6.53 3.54
C ASN A 324 -14.17 -6.97 2.10
N GLU A 325 -15.38 -6.68 1.63
CA GLU A 325 -15.75 -6.88 0.23
C GLU A 325 -14.94 -5.98 -0.73
N GLN A 326 -14.77 -4.69 -0.39
CA GLN A 326 -13.89 -3.79 -1.15
C GLN A 326 -12.47 -4.36 -1.27
N THR A 327 -11.96 -4.93 -0.18
CA THR A 327 -10.63 -5.54 -0.12
C THR A 327 -10.59 -6.79 -0.99
N PHE A 328 -11.60 -7.66 -0.91
CA PHE A 328 -11.72 -8.82 -1.78
C PHE A 328 -11.73 -8.41 -3.27
N LEU A 329 -12.52 -7.41 -3.67
CA LEU A 329 -12.59 -6.94 -5.05
C LEU A 329 -11.23 -6.42 -5.57
N ILE A 330 -10.46 -5.72 -4.73
CA ILE A 330 -9.09 -5.29 -5.08
C ILE A 330 -8.18 -6.50 -5.32
N SER A 331 -8.27 -7.53 -4.48
CA SER A 331 -7.48 -8.75 -4.67
C SER A 331 -7.92 -9.56 -5.89
N LEU A 332 -9.21 -9.51 -6.24
CA LEU A 332 -9.82 -10.21 -7.38
C LEU A 332 -9.40 -9.61 -8.72
N THR A 333 -9.32 -8.27 -8.81
CA THR A 333 -8.78 -7.59 -10.01
C THR A 333 -7.26 -7.75 -10.10
N GLY A 334 -6.57 -7.92 -8.97
CA GLY A 334 -5.20 -8.42 -8.92
C GLY A 334 -4.19 -7.48 -9.60
N LEU A 335 -3.26 -8.07 -10.35
CA LEU A 335 -2.24 -7.34 -11.14
C LEU A 335 -2.66 -7.19 -12.61
N ARG A 336 -3.96 -7.06 -12.88
CA ARG A 336 -4.44 -6.81 -14.24
C ARG A 336 -3.91 -5.46 -14.77
N SER A 337 -3.71 -5.40 -16.08
CA SER A 337 -3.18 -4.21 -16.76
C SER A 337 -4.22 -3.10 -16.91
N GLU A 338 -5.48 -3.47 -16.82
CA GLU A 338 -6.64 -2.61 -16.98
C GLU A 338 -6.68 -1.57 -15.84
N LYS A 339 -6.77 -0.29 -16.21
CA LYS A 339 -6.70 0.82 -15.25
C LYS A 339 -7.96 0.97 -14.39
N TYR A 340 -9.11 0.56 -14.91
CA TYR A 340 -10.42 0.78 -14.28
C TYR A 340 -11.30 -0.44 -14.48
N PHE A 341 -12.13 -0.72 -13.48
CA PHE A 341 -13.15 -1.77 -13.50
C PHE A 341 -14.49 -1.15 -13.12
N TRP A 342 -15.55 -1.46 -13.86
CA TRP A 342 -16.89 -1.00 -13.53
C TRP A 342 -17.41 -1.69 -12.27
N ILE A 343 -18.04 -0.91 -11.39
CA ILE A 343 -18.89 -1.36 -10.27
C ILE A 343 -20.28 -0.77 -10.46
N GLY A 344 -21.28 -1.24 -9.72
CA GLY A 344 -22.68 -0.88 -9.93
C GLY A 344 -23.09 0.52 -9.45
N LEU A 345 -22.17 1.35 -8.92
CA LEU A 345 -22.54 2.65 -8.35
C LEU A 345 -22.66 3.70 -9.45
N SER A 346 -23.83 4.32 -9.58
CA SER A 346 -24.06 5.43 -10.52
C SER A 346 -24.89 6.55 -9.88
N ALA A 347 -24.70 7.77 -10.38
CA ALA A 347 -25.51 8.92 -9.97
C ALA A 347 -26.95 8.78 -10.47
N THR A 348 -27.92 9.19 -9.66
CA THR A 348 -29.33 9.27 -10.04
C THR A 348 -29.61 10.52 -10.88
N GLU A 349 -30.64 10.47 -11.72
CA GLU A 349 -31.05 11.62 -12.57
C GLU A 349 -31.44 12.86 -11.75
N GLU A 350 -31.87 12.68 -10.50
CA GLU A 350 -32.28 13.76 -9.58
C GLU A 350 -31.12 14.53 -8.92
N GLY A 351 -29.90 14.45 -9.48
CA GLY A 351 -28.83 15.40 -9.17
C GLY A 351 -28.23 15.27 -7.76
N GLY A 352 -27.27 14.35 -7.60
CA GLY A 352 -26.33 14.33 -6.47
C GLY A 352 -26.40 13.10 -5.56
N SER A 353 -27.38 12.21 -5.74
CA SER A 353 -27.46 10.95 -5.01
C SER A 353 -26.90 9.79 -5.83
N PHE A 354 -26.33 8.78 -5.16
CA PHE A 354 -25.79 7.57 -5.80
C PHE A 354 -26.63 6.36 -5.41
N ARG A 355 -26.91 5.48 -6.38
CA ARG A 355 -27.56 4.17 -6.15
C ARG A 355 -26.80 3.07 -6.88
N TRP A 356 -26.94 1.86 -6.34
CA TRP A 356 -26.48 0.65 -6.99
C TRP A 356 -27.44 0.23 -8.11
N THR A 357 -26.93 -0.45 -9.13
CA THR A 357 -27.74 -0.99 -10.25
C THR A 357 -28.78 -2.02 -9.81
N ASN A 358 -28.58 -2.68 -8.66
CA ASN A 358 -29.58 -3.57 -8.05
C ASN A 358 -30.70 -2.82 -7.29
N GLY A 359 -30.64 -1.49 -7.21
CA GLY A 359 -31.61 -0.65 -6.52
C GLY A 359 -31.29 -0.38 -5.05
N GLU A 360 -30.22 -0.90 -4.49
CA GLU A 360 -29.86 -0.65 -3.09
C GLU A 360 -29.21 0.73 -2.89
N THR A 361 -29.24 1.21 -1.65
CA THR A 361 -28.56 2.44 -1.24
C THR A 361 -27.16 2.12 -0.71
N PRO A 362 -26.14 2.93 -1.06
CA PRO A 362 -24.77 2.68 -0.60
C PRO A 362 -24.64 2.91 0.91
N GLN A 363 -24.32 1.85 1.66
CA GLN A 363 -24.01 1.90 3.10
C GLN A 363 -22.51 2.07 3.36
N PHE A 364 -21.69 1.79 2.35
CA PHE A 364 -20.23 1.92 2.39
C PHE A 364 -19.76 2.74 1.20
N THR A 365 -18.71 3.55 1.42
CA THR A 365 -18.08 4.32 0.36
C THR A 365 -16.56 4.22 0.45
N HIS A 366 -15.90 4.17 -0.70
CA HIS A 366 -14.45 4.15 -0.83
C HIS A 366 -14.00 5.09 -1.95
N TRP A 367 -14.39 6.36 -1.82
CA TRP A 367 -14.10 7.38 -2.82
C TRP A 367 -12.60 7.66 -2.93
N ASN A 368 -12.15 7.92 -4.16
CA ASN A 368 -10.82 8.46 -4.40
C ASN A 368 -10.75 9.93 -3.96
N THR A 369 -9.54 10.48 -3.88
CA THR A 369 -9.32 11.90 -3.58
C THR A 369 -10.11 12.79 -4.55
N ALA A 370 -10.86 13.75 -4.02
CA ALA A 370 -11.72 14.68 -4.77
C ALA A 370 -12.91 14.03 -5.54
N MET A 371 -13.30 12.80 -5.18
CA MET A 371 -14.52 12.15 -5.68
C MET A 371 -15.62 12.16 -4.61
N PRO A 372 -16.92 12.14 -4.98
CA PRO A 372 -17.47 12.16 -6.35
C PRO A 372 -17.45 13.54 -7.04
N GLY A 373 -16.95 14.57 -6.36
CA GLY A 373 -17.07 15.98 -6.78
C GLY A 373 -18.09 16.73 -5.91
N LYS A 374 -18.27 18.02 -6.21
CA LYS A 374 -19.37 18.82 -5.66
C LYS A 374 -20.54 18.84 -6.62
#